data_AF-A0A367EYP4-F1
#
_entry.id   AF-A0A367EYP4-F1
#
_cell.length_a   1.000
_cell.length_b   1.000
_cell.length_c   1.000
_cell.angle_alpha   90.00
_cell.angle_beta   90.00
_cell.angle_gamma   90.00
#
_symmetry.space_group_name_H-M   'P 1'
#
loop_
_entity.id
_entity.type
_entity.pdbx_description
1 polymer ?
#
loop_
_entity_poly.entity_id
_entity_poly.type
_entity_poly.pdbx_seq_one_letter_code
_entity_poly.pdbx_strand_id
1 'polypeptide(L)'
;MALTTSAESPVPVSEVSRLIRGWIDRLGAVWVEGQIIQLSPRPGAGMVFLTLRDPSREVSLSVTCFRQVYEQVKDVISEGTRVVVHAKPEWYEKAGRLSLRAAEIRPVGVGELLARLERLRKALAAEGLFAAERKKGLPFLPQRIGLITGRASDAERDVLHTARERWPAVRFEVRNTAVQGAYAVPQIIEALRELDARQDVDVIIVTRGGGGMEDLLPFSDERLVRAVAAARTPVVSAIGHEADAPLLDLVADLRSRTPTHAAKDTVPDVGEEHERVRALRERGLRVMSGRLEREERGLADVMSRPAMADPHAMVGSREDEVAALLDRSRRCLDHRLARAEDELAHTRARVVALSPAATLNRGYAVLQRADGAVVRDAAEVAEGEPLRARVAEGEFGVAVTGPA
;
A
#
# COMPACT_ATOMS: atom_id res chain seq x y z
N MET A 1 -69.68 -14.34 -33.97
CA MET A 1 -69.74 -15.12 -35.22
C MET A 1 -68.88 -14.42 -36.24
N ALA A 2 -67.99 -15.15 -36.92
CA ALA A 2 -67.24 -14.63 -38.05
C ALA A 2 -68.17 -14.59 -39.27
N LEU A 3 -68.18 -13.48 -40.01
CA LEU A 3 -68.91 -13.39 -41.27
C LEU A 3 -68.21 -14.27 -42.31
N THR A 4 -68.96 -15.13 -43.00
CA THR A 4 -68.46 -15.88 -44.16
C THR A 4 -68.79 -15.06 -45.40
N THR A 5 -67.84 -14.26 -45.88
CA THR A 5 -67.99 -13.43 -47.07
C THR A 5 -67.25 -14.03 -48.26
N SER A 6 -67.80 -13.89 -49.46
CA SER A 6 -67.17 -14.30 -50.72
C SER A 6 -67.15 -13.11 -51.69
N ALA A 7 -66.35 -13.19 -52.76
CA ALA A 7 -66.31 -12.16 -53.80
C ALA A 7 -67.67 -11.95 -54.49
N GLU A 8 -68.52 -12.98 -54.51
CA GLU A 8 -69.85 -12.99 -55.12
C GLU A 8 -70.96 -12.51 -54.15
N SER A 9 -70.64 -12.29 -52.87
CA SER A 9 -71.56 -11.77 -51.85
C SER A 9 -70.82 -10.83 -50.88
N PRO A 10 -70.43 -9.62 -51.34
CA PRO A 10 -69.71 -8.67 -50.52
C PRO A 10 -70.63 -8.02 -49.47
N VAL A 11 -70.08 -7.82 -48.28
CA VAL A 11 -70.77 -7.09 -47.20
C VAL A 11 -70.47 -5.60 -47.32
N PRO A 12 -71.46 -4.71 -47.14
CA PRO A 12 -71.24 -3.27 -47.14
C PRO A 12 -70.19 -2.84 -46.11
N VAL A 13 -69.33 -1.88 -46.47
CA VAL A 13 -68.29 -1.34 -45.57
C VAL A 13 -68.90 -0.79 -44.26
N SER A 14 -70.12 -0.26 -44.33
CA SER A 14 -70.90 0.19 -43.16
C SER A 14 -71.23 -0.94 -42.19
N GLU A 15 -71.53 -2.14 -42.70
CA GLU A 15 -71.86 -3.30 -41.87
C GLU A 15 -70.63 -3.90 -41.20
N VAL A 16 -69.48 -3.90 -41.87
CA VAL A 16 -68.19 -4.25 -41.27
C VAL A 16 -67.82 -3.26 -40.15
N SER A 17 -67.97 -1.95 -40.41
CA SER A 17 -67.68 -0.90 -39.41
C SER A 17 -68.57 -1.01 -38.17
N ARG A 18 -69.85 -1.36 -38.36
CA ARG A 18 -70.81 -1.63 -37.27
C ARG A 18 -70.40 -2.84 -36.43
N LEU A 19 -69.93 -3.91 -37.05
CA LEU A 19 -69.46 -5.10 -36.33
C LEU A 19 -68.18 -4.85 -35.55
N ILE A 20 -67.25 -4.06 -36.10
CA ILE A 20 -66.02 -3.64 -35.42
C ILE A 20 -66.38 -2.83 -34.16
N ARG A 21 -67.30 -1.87 -34.27
CA ARG A 21 -67.83 -1.14 -33.09
C ARG A 21 -68.35 -2.10 -32.03
N GLY A 22 -69.19 -3.07 -32.40
CA GLY A 22 -69.77 -4.02 -31.44
C GLY A 22 -68.77 -4.98 -30.79
N TRP A 23 -67.59 -5.19 -31.39
CA TRP A 23 -66.48 -5.90 -30.75
C TRP A 23 -65.70 -5.01 -29.79
N ILE A 24 -65.47 -3.75 -30.15
CA ILE A 24 -64.76 -2.77 -29.33
C ILE A 24 -65.59 -2.40 -28.09
N ASP A 25 -66.91 -2.23 -28.23
CA ASP A 25 -67.82 -1.90 -27.13
C ASP A 25 -67.86 -3.00 -26.04
N ARG A 26 -67.60 -4.26 -26.42
CA ARG A 26 -67.54 -5.40 -25.48
C ARG A 26 -66.34 -5.33 -24.53
N LEU A 27 -65.33 -4.51 -24.84
CA LEU A 27 -64.16 -4.34 -23.99
C LEU A 27 -64.48 -3.56 -22.70
N GLY A 28 -65.62 -2.85 -22.66
CA GLY A 28 -66.08 -2.11 -21.48
C GLY A 28 -65.19 -0.91 -21.14
N ALA A 29 -65.36 -0.39 -19.91
CA ALA A 29 -64.47 0.65 -19.38
C ALA A 29 -63.20 -0.01 -18.82
N VAL A 30 -62.03 0.51 -19.21
CA VAL A 30 -60.73 -0.04 -18.85
C VAL A 30 -59.83 1.04 -18.26
N TRP A 31 -58.95 0.63 -17.35
CA TRP A 31 -57.87 1.47 -16.85
C TRP A 31 -56.63 1.25 -17.71
N VAL A 32 -56.09 2.34 -18.26
CA VAL A 32 -54.92 2.31 -19.13
C VAL A 32 -53.86 3.25 -18.57
N GLU A 33 -52.64 2.74 -18.41
CA GLU A 33 -51.48 3.53 -18.02
C GLU A 33 -50.72 3.94 -19.28
N GLY A 34 -50.32 5.22 -19.36
CA GLY A 34 -49.53 5.71 -20.48
C GLY A 34 -48.92 7.07 -20.23
N GLN A 35 -47.92 7.41 -21.03
CA GLN A 35 -47.29 8.73 -21.03
C GLN A 35 -47.96 9.61 -22.08
N ILE A 36 -48.29 10.86 -21.70
CA ILE A 36 -48.85 11.84 -22.63
C ILE A 36 -47.73 12.30 -23.55
N ILE A 37 -47.75 11.91 -24.83
CA ILE A 37 -46.75 12.35 -25.81
C ILE A 37 -47.16 13.59 -26.59
N GLN A 38 -48.46 13.87 -26.62
CA GLN A 38 -49.01 15.03 -27.30
C GLN A 38 -50.29 15.43 -26.59
N LEU A 39 -50.39 16.72 -26.27
CA LEU A 39 -51.56 17.31 -25.62
C LEU A 39 -52.05 18.50 -26.45
N SER A 40 -53.24 18.39 -27.02
CA SER A 40 -53.79 19.43 -27.92
C SER A 40 -55.11 20.01 -27.39
N PRO A 41 -55.06 20.91 -26.39
CA PRO A 41 -56.23 21.62 -25.90
C PRO A 41 -56.58 22.75 -26.87
N ARG A 42 -57.62 22.55 -27.70
CA ARG A 42 -58.09 23.58 -28.62
C ARG A 42 -58.96 24.61 -27.88
N PRO A 43 -58.72 25.94 -28.03
CA PRO A 43 -59.57 26.97 -27.44
C PRO A 43 -61.01 26.86 -27.96
N GLY A 44 -62.00 26.83 -27.07
CA GLY A 44 -63.43 26.77 -27.43
C GLY A 44 -63.99 25.38 -27.79
N ALA A 45 -63.16 24.33 -27.85
CA ALA A 45 -63.62 22.96 -28.08
C ALA A 45 -64.04 22.28 -26.77
N GLY A 46 -65.19 21.60 -26.76
CA GLY A 46 -65.69 20.85 -25.59
C GLY A 46 -64.92 19.56 -25.27
N MET A 47 -64.04 19.12 -26.18
CA MET A 47 -63.22 17.92 -26.06
C MET A 47 -61.74 18.26 -26.21
N VAL A 48 -60.89 17.59 -25.44
CA VAL A 48 -59.43 17.67 -25.52
C VAL A 48 -58.90 16.33 -26.03
N PHE A 49 -57.97 16.41 -26.99
CA PHE A 49 -57.31 15.24 -27.56
C PHE A 49 -55.91 15.10 -26.95
N LEU A 50 -55.61 13.92 -26.47
CA LEU A 50 -54.32 13.54 -25.94
C LEU A 50 -53.89 12.19 -26.52
N THR A 51 -52.59 12.02 -26.75
CA THR A 51 -52.05 10.75 -27.24
C THR A 51 -51.28 10.10 -26.11
N LEU A 52 -51.70 8.90 -25.70
CA LEU A 52 -50.99 8.09 -24.72
C LEU A 52 -50.07 7.11 -25.45
N ARG A 53 -48.81 7.07 -25.03
CA ARG A 53 -47.84 6.05 -25.44
C ARG A 53 -47.53 5.14 -24.27
N ASP A 54 -47.47 3.84 -24.51
CA ASP A 54 -46.95 2.90 -23.54
C ASP A 54 -45.43 3.12 -23.39
N PRO A 55 -44.91 3.42 -22.18
CA PRO A 55 -43.47 3.59 -21.96
C PRO A 55 -42.66 2.31 -22.19
N SER A 56 -43.30 1.15 -22.32
CA SER A 56 -42.64 -0.15 -22.50
C SER A 56 -42.75 -0.68 -23.93
N ARG A 57 -43.62 -0.11 -24.79
CA ARG A 57 -43.91 -0.62 -26.15
C ARG A 57 -44.24 0.51 -27.12
N GLU A 58 -43.97 0.34 -28.42
CA GLU A 58 -44.38 1.31 -29.47
C GLU A 58 -45.87 1.22 -29.81
N VAL A 59 -46.71 1.34 -28.78
CA VAL A 59 -48.16 1.40 -28.93
C VAL A 59 -48.61 2.77 -28.46
N SER A 60 -49.23 3.50 -29.37
CA SER A 60 -49.83 4.80 -29.10
C SER A 60 -51.33 4.72 -29.36
N LEU A 61 -52.11 5.19 -28.40
CA LEU A 61 -53.56 5.28 -28.52
C LEU A 61 -53.99 6.73 -28.38
N SER A 62 -54.89 7.15 -29.26
CA SER A 62 -55.54 8.44 -29.12
C SER A 62 -56.59 8.35 -28.02
N VAL A 63 -56.58 9.33 -27.13
CA VAL A 63 -57.51 9.45 -26.03
C VAL A 63 -58.20 10.81 -26.16
N THR A 64 -59.51 10.83 -25.96
CA THR A 64 -60.32 12.04 -25.97
C THR A 64 -60.98 12.20 -24.61
N CYS A 65 -60.84 13.36 -23.98
CA CYS A 65 -61.48 13.66 -22.71
C CYS A 65 -62.38 14.89 -22.82
N PHE A 66 -63.40 14.95 -21.96
CA PHE A 66 -64.20 16.16 -21.83
C PHE A 66 -63.40 17.28 -21.18
N ARG A 67 -63.67 18.53 -21.54
CA ARG A 67 -62.99 19.70 -20.97
C ARG A 67 -63.02 19.71 -19.44
N GLN A 68 -64.14 19.32 -18.82
CA GLN A 68 -64.28 19.26 -17.36
C GLN A 68 -63.29 18.29 -16.70
N VAL A 69 -63.06 17.12 -17.30
CA VAL A 69 -62.09 16.12 -16.79
C VAL A 69 -60.67 16.64 -16.94
N TYR A 70 -60.37 17.32 -18.05
CA TYR A 70 -59.06 17.94 -18.27
C TYR A 70 -58.77 19.08 -17.28
N GLU A 71 -59.74 19.97 -17.03
CA GLU A 71 -59.56 21.11 -16.12
C GLU A 71 -59.25 20.70 -14.67
N GLN A 72 -59.69 19.52 -14.23
CA GLN A 72 -59.39 18.98 -12.90
C GLN A 72 -57.93 18.58 -12.71
N VAL A 73 -57.22 18.27 -13.80
CA VAL A 73 -55.83 17.78 -13.76
C VAL A 73 -54.84 18.67 -14.49
N LYS A 74 -55.31 19.75 -15.15
CA LYS A 74 -54.52 20.64 -16.01
C LYS A 74 -53.25 21.19 -15.36
N ASP A 75 -53.28 21.41 -14.03
CA ASP A 75 -52.16 22.02 -13.29
C ASP A 75 -51.06 20.99 -12.98
N VAL A 76 -51.35 19.70 -13.17
CA VAL A 76 -50.46 18.57 -12.81
C VAL A 76 -50.03 17.75 -14.02
N ILE A 77 -50.74 17.88 -15.16
CA ILE A 77 -50.41 17.14 -16.39
C ILE A 77 -49.75 18.02 -17.45
N SER A 78 -48.62 17.57 -17.95
CA SER A 78 -47.90 18.14 -19.09
C SER A 78 -47.52 17.05 -20.10
N GLU A 79 -47.06 17.44 -21.29
CA GLU A 79 -46.41 16.48 -22.20
C GLU A 79 -45.21 15.84 -21.50
N GLY A 80 -45.12 14.52 -21.55
CA GLY A 80 -44.19 13.70 -20.77
C GLY A 80 -44.76 13.14 -19.47
N THR A 81 -45.90 13.63 -18.97
CA THR A 81 -46.47 13.14 -17.71
C THR A 81 -47.07 11.75 -17.89
N ARG A 82 -46.80 10.86 -16.92
CA ARG A 82 -47.39 9.53 -16.84
C ARG A 82 -48.72 9.58 -16.10
N VAL A 83 -49.77 9.09 -16.76
CA VAL A 83 -51.14 9.14 -16.24
C VAL A 83 -51.79 7.77 -16.31
N VAL A 84 -52.68 7.53 -15.36
CA VAL A 84 -53.60 6.40 -15.37
C VAL A 84 -54.97 6.93 -15.76
N VAL A 85 -55.50 6.43 -16.87
CA VAL A 85 -56.74 6.91 -17.47
C VAL A 85 -57.79 5.81 -17.42
N HIS A 86 -58.93 6.12 -16.80
CA HIS A 86 -60.12 5.30 -16.93
C HIS A 86 -60.85 5.71 -18.20
N ALA A 87 -60.87 4.85 -19.20
CA ALA A 87 -61.45 5.16 -20.50
C ALA A 87 -62.29 4.03 -21.08
N LYS A 88 -63.30 4.42 -21.87
CA LYS A 88 -64.08 3.50 -22.68
C LYS A 88 -63.60 3.57 -24.14
N PRO A 89 -63.23 2.47 -24.78
CA PRO A 89 -62.91 2.45 -26.20
C PRO A 89 -64.13 2.84 -27.05
N GLU A 90 -63.93 3.77 -27.99
CA GLU A 90 -64.93 4.23 -28.94
C GLU A 90 -64.40 4.11 -30.37
N TRP A 91 -65.20 3.54 -31.27
CA TRP A 91 -64.91 3.46 -32.69
C TRP A 91 -65.55 4.63 -33.44
N TYR A 92 -64.78 5.38 -34.23
CA TYR A 92 -65.30 6.46 -35.05
C TYR A 92 -65.57 5.97 -36.48
N GLU A 93 -66.84 5.67 -36.78
CA GLU A 93 -67.28 5.06 -38.05
C GLU A 93 -66.87 5.83 -39.31
N LYS A 94 -66.86 7.16 -39.28
CA LYS A 94 -66.60 7.99 -40.47
C LYS A 94 -65.13 7.99 -40.90
N ALA A 95 -64.19 7.83 -39.96
CA ALA A 95 -62.75 7.84 -40.25
C ALA A 95 -62.07 6.49 -39.96
N GLY A 96 -62.80 5.49 -39.45
CA GLY A 96 -62.25 4.17 -39.11
C GLY A 96 -61.15 4.23 -38.04
N ARG A 97 -61.26 5.13 -37.07
CA ARG A 97 -60.24 5.31 -36.01
C ARG A 97 -60.77 4.84 -34.66
N LEU A 98 -59.91 4.13 -33.92
CA LEU A 98 -60.11 3.80 -32.52
C LEU A 98 -59.63 4.97 -31.66
N SER A 99 -60.46 5.41 -30.72
CA SER A 99 -60.11 6.39 -29.70
C SER A 99 -60.56 5.87 -28.34
N LEU A 100 -59.86 6.23 -27.27
CA LEU A 100 -60.30 5.96 -25.91
C LEU A 100 -60.96 7.20 -25.34
N ARG A 101 -62.21 7.11 -24.89
CA ARG A 101 -62.87 8.21 -24.22
C ARG A 101 -62.60 8.18 -22.73
N ALA A 102 -61.80 9.11 -22.23
CA ALA A 102 -61.44 9.19 -20.82
C ALA A 102 -62.61 9.75 -19.99
N ALA A 103 -63.02 8.98 -18.99
CA ALA A 103 -63.96 9.40 -17.95
C ALA A 103 -63.21 10.01 -16.74
N GLU A 104 -62.02 9.49 -16.44
CA GLU A 104 -61.19 9.96 -15.32
C GLU A 104 -59.71 9.89 -15.71
N ILE A 105 -58.93 10.92 -15.37
CA ILE A 105 -57.48 10.96 -15.56
C ILE A 105 -56.88 11.16 -14.18
N ARG A 106 -55.99 10.26 -13.76
CA ARG A 106 -55.23 10.39 -12.52
C ARG A 106 -53.75 10.54 -12.86
N PRO A 107 -53.07 11.61 -12.40
CA PRO A 107 -51.62 11.65 -12.48
C PRO A 107 -51.08 10.52 -11.60
N VAL A 108 -50.10 9.77 -12.11
CA VAL A 108 -49.38 8.82 -11.26
C VAL A 108 -48.53 9.66 -10.31
N GLY A 109 -48.98 9.80 -9.07
CA GLY A 109 -48.25 10.56 -8.06
C GLY A 109 -46.90 9.89 -7.80
N VAL A 110 -45.83 10.70 -7.72
CA VAL A 110 -44.46 10.26 -7.40
C VAL A 110 -44.43 9.29 -6.20
N GLY A 111 -45.32 9.48 -5.22
CA GLY A 111 -45.43 8.61 -4.04
C GLY A 111 -45.81 7.15 -4.32
N GLU A 112 -46.68 6.86 -5.31
CA GLU A 112 -47.04 5.47 -5.64
C GLU A 112 -45.88 4.75 -6.35
N LEU A 113 -45.17 5.46 -7.21
CA LEU A 113 -43.96 4.98 -7.88
C LEU A 113 -42.86 4.68 -6.86
N LEU A 114 -42.59 5.61 -5.94
CA LEU A 114 -41.65 5.41 -4.84
C LEU A 114 -42.06 4.24 -3.95
N ALA A 115 -43.36 4.11 -3.62
CA ALA A 115 -43.85 2.98 -2.85
C ALA A 115 -43.64 1.64 -3.58
N ARG A 116 -43.81 1.59 -4.91
CA ARG A 116 -43.53 0.41 -5.72
C ARG A 116 -42.04 0.08 -5.74
N LEU A 117 -41.17 1.07 -5.93
CA LEU A 117 -39.72 0.89 -5.88
C LEU A 117 -39.26 0.41 -4.51
N GLU A 118 -39.83 0.94 -3.43
CA GLU A 118 -39.52 0.53 -2.07
C GLU A 118 -39.97 -0.91 -1.78
N ARG A 119 -41.14 -1.33 -2.28
CA ARG A 119 -41.58 -2.74 -2.20
C ARG A 119 -40.62 -3.66 -2.97
N LEU A 120 -40.21 -3.25 -4.17
CA LEU A 120 -39.24 -4.01 -4.97
C LEU A 120 -37.88 -4.10 -4.26
N ARG A 121 -37.39 -2.99 -3.70
CA ARG A 121 -36.18 -2.95 -2.88
C ARG A 121 -36.25 -3.96 -1.76
N LYS A 122 -37.34 -3.97 -0.98
CA LYS A 122 -37.52 -4.92 0.13
C LYS A 122 -37.57 -6.37 -0.34
N ALA A 123 -38.23 -6.66 -1.46
CA ALA A 123 -38.29 -8.01 -2.02
C ALA A 123 -36.90 -8.51 -2.43
N LEU A 124 -36.15 -7.72 -3.21
CA LEU A 124 -34.81 -8.08 -3.66
C LEU A 124 -33.78 -8.15 -2.51
N ALA A 125 -33.97 -7.32 -1.47
CA ALA A 125 -33.18 -7.39 -0.25
C ALA A 125 -33.44 -8.71 0.52
N ALA A 126 -34.70 -9.14 0.61
CA ALA A 126 -35.08 -10.39 1.27
C ALA A 126 -34.52 -11.62 0.53
N GLU A 127 -34.39 -11.54 -0.79
CA GLU A 127 -33.69 -12.56 -1.60
C GLU A 127 -32.15 -12.49 -1.46
N GLY A 128 -31.61 -11.49 -0.76
CA GLY A 128 -30.17 -11.33 -0.53
C GLY A 128 -29.39 -10.84 -1.75
N LEU A 129 -30.03 -10.18 -2.73
CA LEU A 129 -29.32 -9.68 -3.92
C LEU A 129 -28.34 -8.53 -3.61
N PHE A 130 -28.57 -7.80 -2.52
CA PHE A 130 -27.70 -6.69 -2.09
C PHE A 130 -26.64 -7.11 -1.05
N ALA A 131 -26.52 -8.41 -0.77
CA ALA A 131 -25.60 -8.94 0.23
C ALA A 131 -24.14 -8.63 -0.14
N ALA A 132 -23.36 -8.13 0.82
CA ALA A 132 -21.97 -7.71 0.58
C ALA A 132 -21.08 -8.89 0.15
N GLU A 133 -21.41 -10.11 0.57
CA GLU A 133 -20.70 -11.35 0.26
C GLU A 133 -20.82 -11.74 -1.21
N ARG A 134 -21.82 -11.21 -1.93
CA ARG A 134 -21.99 -11.43 -3.37
C ARG A 134 -21.20 -10.45 -4.22
N LYS A 135 -20.74 -9.34 -3.62
CA LYS A 135 -20.01 -8.30 -4.33
C LYS A 135 -18.58 -8.73 -4.60
N LYS A 136 -18.11 -8.53 -5.83
CA LYS A 136 -16.78 -8.87 -6.30
C LYS A 136 -15.80 -7.74 -6.04
N GLY A 137 -14.59 -8.08 -5.62
CA GLY A 137 -13.49 -7.11 -5.56
C GLY A 137 -13.09 -6.65 -6.96
N LEU A 138 -12.81 -5.36 -7.11
CA LEU A 138 -12.28 -4.81 -8.35
C LEU A 138 -10.82 -5.27 -8.56
N PRO A 139 -10.42 -5.58 -9.80
CA PRO A 139 -9.03 -5.84 -10.11
C PRO A 139 -8.21 -4.57 -9.84
N PHE A 140 -7.03 -4.72 -9.25
CA PHE A 140 -6.14 -3.58 -8.96
C PHE A 140 -5.71 -2.84 -10.23
N LEU A 141 -5.47 -3.58 -11.32
CA LEU A 141 -5.02 -3.06 -12.61
C LEU A 141 -5.84 -3.69 -13.75
N PRO A 142 -7.04 -3.15 -14.06
CA PRO A 142 -7.80 -3.61 -15.21
C PRO A 142 -7.07 -3.26 -16.51
N GLN A 143 -6.90 -4.24 -17.39
CA GLN A 143 -6.35 -4.01 -18.73
C GLN A 143 -7.43 -3.53 -19.69
N ARG A 144 -8.64 -4.05 -19.56
CA ARG A 144 -9.78 -3.66 -20.39
C ARG A 144 -11.05 -3.45 -19.58
N ILE A 145 -11.67 -2.29 -19.82
CA ILE A 145 -12.90 -1.84 -19.17
C ILE A 145 -14.03 -1.86 -20.20
N GLY A 146 -15.12 -2.54 -19.89
CA GLY A 146 -16.38 -2.42 -20.62
C GLY A 146 -17.11 -1.14 -20.19
N LEU A 147 -17.59 -0.33 -21.12
CA LEU A 147 -18.34 0.89 -20.81
C LEU A 147 -19.71 0.86 -21.49
N ILE A 148 -20.77 0.85 -20.70
CA ILE A 148 -22.15 0.97 -21.17
C ILE A 148 -22.62 2.39 -20.91
N THR A 149 -22.91 3.13 -21.98
CA THR A 149 -23.27 4.55 -21.90
C THR A 149 -24.07 5.01 -23.12
N GLY A 150 -24.72 6.17 -23.03
CA GLY A 150 -25.39 6.80 -24.16
C GLY A 150 -24.40 7.26 -25.23
N ARG A 151 -24.77 7.13 -26.51
CA ARG A 151 -23.92 7.54 -27.65
C ARG A 151 -23.50 9.01 -27.54
N ALA A 152 -22.20 9.28 -27.63
CA ALA A 152 -21.62 10.63 -27.61
C ALA A 152 -21.99 11.46 -26.36
N SER A 153 -22.26 10.79 -25.24
CA SER A 153 -22.59 11.45 -23.98
C SER A 153 -21.38 12.15 -23.35
N ASP A 154 -21.62 13.19 -22.55
CA ASP A 154 -20.58 13.80 -21.71
C ASP A 154 -19.98 12.77 -20.76
N ALA A 155 -20.82 11.89 -20.19
CA ALA A 155 -20.39 10.79 -19.33
C ALA A 155 -19.39 9.84 -20.02
N GLU A 156 -19.56 9.54 -21.31
CA GLU A 156 -18.59 8.74 -22.07
C GLU A 156 -17.23 9.46 -22.15
N ARG A 157 -17.24 10.74 -22.52
CA ARG A 157 -16.02 11.54 -22.66
C ARG A 157 -15.29 11.70 -21.34
N ASP A 158 -16.02 11.94 -20.26
CA ASP A 158 -15.45 12.12 -18.92
C ASP A 158 -14.76 10.84 -18.42
N VAL A 159 -15.43 9.68 -18.55
CA VAL A 159 -14.86 8.39 -18.14
C VAL A 159 -13.60 8.08 -18.95
N LEU A 160 -13.66 8.23 -20.28
CA LEU A 160 -12.54 7.92 -21.16
C LEU A 160 -11.36 8.87 -20.95
N HIS A 161 -11.61 10.16 -20.76
CA HIS A 161 -10.57 11.16 -20.55
C HIS A 161 -9.86 10.93 -19.22
N THR A 162 -10.60 10.84 -18.12
CA THR A 162 -10.03 10.64 -16.78
C THR A 162 -9.28 9.31 -16.67
N ALA A 163 -9.81 8.24 -17.26
CA ALA A 163 -9.12 6.95 -17.20
C ALA A 163 -7.81 6.94 -18.02
N ARG A 164 -7.78 7.59 -19.20
CA ARG A 164 -6.57 7.69 -20.03
C ARG A 164 -5.52 8.61 -19.43
N GLU A 165 -5.95 9.67 -18.75
CA GLU A 165 -5.04 10.58 -18.02
C GLU A 165 -4.34 9.83 -16.88
N ARG A 166 -5.08 9.06 -16.08
CA ARG A 166 -4.52 8.31 -14.95
C ARG A 166 -3.77 7.05 -15.35
N TRP A 167 -4.24 6.33 -16.36
CA TRP A 167 -3.63 5.08 -16.80
C TRP A 167 -3.70 4.92 -18.34
N PRO A 168 -2.73 5.47 -19.09
CA PRO A 168 -2.77 5.51 -20.56
C PRO A 168 -2.87 4.14 -21.26
N ALA A 169 -2.44 3.07 -20.60
CA ALA A 169 -2.46 1.72 -21.16
C ALA A 169 -3.84 1.03 -21.11
N VAL A 170 -4.82 1.60 -20.41
CA VAL A 170 -6.15 1.00 -20.26
C VAL A 170 -6.91 1.01 -21.60
N ARG A 171 -7.55 -0.11 -21.92
CA ARG A 171 -8.38 -0.25 -23.13
C ARG A 171 -9.85 -0.19 -22.76
N PHE A 172 -10.66 0.41 -23.64
CA PHE A 172 -12.10 0.48 -23.44
C PHE A 172 -12.85 -0.26 -24.54
N GLU A 173 -13.84 -1.04 -24.14
CA GLU A 173 -14.83 -1.65 -25.02
C GLU A 173 -16.18 -0.96 -24.78
N VAL A 174 -16.51 0.03 -25.61
CA VAL A 174 -17.72 0.84 -25.43
C VAL A 174 -18.90 0.17 -26.11
N ARG A 175 -20.04 0.10 -25.41
CA ARG A 175 -21.34 -0.29 -25.93
C ARG A 175 -22.30 0.87 -25.74
N ASN A 176 -22.69 1.48 -26.86
CA ASN A 176 -23.62 2.59 -26.82
C ASN A 176 -25.07 2.07 -26.80
N THR A 177 -25.78 2.34 -25.71
CA THR A 177 -27.18 1.91 -25.53
C THR A 177 -28.08 3.12 -25.31
N ALA A 178 -29.39 2.94 -25.49
CA ALA A 178 -30.37 3.84 -24.92
C ALA A 178 -30.20 3.83 -23.39
N VAL A 179 -30.07 5.00 -22.79
CA VAL A 179 -29.97 5.18 -21.33
C VAL A 179 -31.27 5.67 -20.70
N GLN A 180 -32.25 6.03 -21.54
CA GLN A 180 -33.57 6.50 -21.16
C GLN A 180 -34.65 5.93 -22.10
N GLY A 181 -35.89 5.87 -21.62
CA GLY A 181 -37.04 5.37 -22.37
C GLY A 181 -37.16 3.84 -22.45
N ALA A 182 -38.15 3.38 -23.22
CA ALA A 182 -38.58 1.98 -23.32
C ALA A 182 -37.45 0.99 -23.67
N TYR A 183 -36.51 1.44 -24.50
CA TYR A 183 -35.45 0.62 -25.07
C TYR A 183 -34.22 0.50 -24.15
N ALA A 184 -34.17 1.27 -23.07
CA ALA A 184 -32.99 1.31 -22.21
C ALA A 184 -32.72 -0.05 -21.55
N VAL A 185 -33.72 -0.63 -20.89
CA VAL A 185 -33.55 -1.90 -20.16
C VAL A 185 -33.12 -3.06 -21.06
N PRO A 186 -33.79 -3.35 -22.20
CA PRO A 186 -33.37 -4.44 -23.07
C PRO A 186 -31.95 -4.27 -23.64
N GLN A 187 -31.61 -3.06 -24.10
CA GLN A 187 -30.30 -2.79 -24.70
C GLN A 187 -29.17 -2.83 -23.68
N ILE A 188 -29.38 -2.31 -22.47
CA ILE A 188 -28.37 -2.37 -21.39
C ILE A 188 -28.12 -3.84 -20.98
N ILE A 189 -29.18 -4.66 -20.87
CA ILE A 189 -29.04 -6.09 -20.55
C ILE A 189 -28.27 -6.83 -21.66
N GLU A 190 -28.55 -6.54 -22.92
CA GLU A 190 -27.85 -7.13 -24.06
C GLU A 190 -26.36 -6.74 -24.06
N ALA A 191 -26.06 -5.45 -23.93
CA ALA A 191 -24.70 -4.94 -23.83
C ALA A 191 -23.94 -5.53 -22.62
N LEU A 192 -24.61 -5.65 -21.47
CA LEU A 192 -24.02 -6.26 -20.27
C LEU A 192 -23.67 -7.74 -20.53
N ARG A 193 -24.55 -8.49 -21.18
CA ARG A 193 -24.30 -9.91 -21.51
C ARG A 193 -23.18 -10.06 -22.53
N GLU A 194 -23.13 -9.21 -23.54
CA GLU A 194 -22.02 -9.22 -24.52
C GLU A 194 -20.67 -8.95 -23.86
N LEU A 195 -20.61 -7.96 -22.96
CA LEU A 195 -19.38 -7.63 -22.24
C LEU A 195 -19.01 -8.69 -21.20
N ASP A 196 -19.99 -9.26 -20.49
CA ASP A 196 -19.76 -10.35 -19.52
C ASP A 196 -19.37 -11.68 -20.17
N ALA A 197 -19.77 -11.91 -21.43
CA ALA A 197 -19.36 -13.10 -22.18
C ALA A 197 -17.87 -13.07 -22.55
N ARG A 198 -17.26 -11.89 -22.58
CA ARG A 198 -15.87 -11.69 -22.95
C ARG A 198 -14.93 -11.90 -21.76
N GLN A 199 -14.01 -12.86 -21.90
CA GLN A 199 -12.99 -13.13 -20.87
C GLN A 199 -11.91 -12.05 -20.77
N ASP A 200 -11.84 -11.17 -21.77
CA ASP A 200 -10.82 -10.13 -21.87
C ASP A 200 -11.29 -8.77 -21.36
N VAL A 201 -12.43 -8.72 -20.66
CA VAL A 201 -13.00 -7.55 -19.98
C VAL A 201 -12.94 -7.78 -18.48
N ASP A 202 -12.18 -6.93 -17.78
CA ASP A 202 -11.88 -7.11 -16.35
C ASP A 202 -12.93 -6.47 -15.43
N VAL A 203 -13.63 -5.45 -15.93
CA VAL A 203 -14.63 -4.66 -15.19
C VAL A 203 -15.57 -3.97 -16.17
N ILE A 204 -16.85 -3.84 -15.80
CA ILE A 204 -17.89 -3.18 -16.61
C ILE A 204 -18.40 -1.96 -15.85
N ILE A 205 -18.33 -0.78 -16.46
CA ILE A 205 -18.89 0.46 -15.94
C ILE A 205 -20.22 0.72 -16.65
N VAL A 206 -21.29 0.88 -15.86
CA VAL A 206 -22.59 1.37 -16.33
C VAL A 206 -22.72 2.81 -15.90
N THR A 207 -22.80 3.71 -16.87
CA THR A 207 -22.89 5.14 -16.61
C THR A 207 -24.03 5.78 -17.37
N ARG A 208 -24.51 6.90 -16.84
CA ARG A 208 -25.55 7.72 -17.44
C ARG A 208 -25.05 9.17 -17.53
N GLY A 209 -25.46 9.88 -18.57
CA GLY A 209 -25.35 11.34 -18.60
C GLY A 209 -26.29 12.03 -17.59
N GLY A 210 -26.29 13.35 -17.62
CA GLY A 210 -27.29 14.15 -16.90
C GLY A 210 -28.72 13.81 -17.35
N GLY A 211 -29.69 14.04 -16.46
CA GLY A 211 -31.10 13.72 -16.70
C GLY A 211 -31.92 13.84 -15.42
N GLY A 212 -33.25 13.91 -15.55
CA GLY A 212 -34.17 14.02 -14.43
C GLY A 212 -34.32 12.70 -13.66
N MET A 213 -35.14 12.73 -12.61
CA MET A 213 -35.51 11.54 -11.82
C MET A 213 -36.15 10.44 -12.70
N GLU A 214 -36.95 10.84 -13.69
CA GLU A 214 -37.64 9.90 -14.59
C GLU A 214 -36.66 9.06 -15.43
N ASP A 215 -35.51 9.64 -15.75
CA ASP A 215 -34.44 8.99 -16.50
C ASP A 215 -33.65 7.99 -15.65
N LEU A 216 -33.91 7.88 -14.34
CA LEU A 216 -33.31 6.87 -13.44
C LEU A 216 -34.16 5.60 -13.36
N LEU A 217 -35.42 5.64 -13.79
CA LEU A 217 -36.35 4.51 -13.66
C LEU A 217 -35.90 3.24 -14.38
N PRO A 218 -35.30 3.29 -15.60
CA PRO A 218 -34.77 2.09 -16.25
C PRO A 218 -33.74 1.34 -15.40
N PHE A 219 -32.96 2.06 -14.59
CA PHE A 219 -31.93 1.50 -13.72
C PHE A 219 -32.48 0.88 -12.43
N SER A 220 -33.79 0.97 -12.20
CA SER A 220 -34.49 0.28 -11.12
C SER A 220 -35.40 -0.84 -11.60
N ASP A 221 -35.30 -1.23 -12.89
CA ASP A 221 -36.03 -2.39 -13.41
C ASP A 221 -35.45 -3.70 -12.85
N GLU A 222 -36.33 -4.57 -12.37
CA GLU A 222 -35.96 -5.85 -11.77
C GLU A 222 -35.11 -6.73 -12.70
N ARG A 223 -35.40 -6.73 -14.01
CA ARG A 223 -34.68 -7.58 -14.98
C ARG A 223 -33.22 -7.15 -15.10
N LEU A 224 -32.98 -5.85 -15.11
CA LEU A 224 -31.63 -5.29 -15.17
C LEU A 224 -30.87 -5.56 -13.87
N VAL A 225 -31.51 -5.33 -12.73
CA VAL A 225 -30.91 -5.59 -11.41
C VAL A 225 -30.50 -7.05 -11.27
N ARG A 226 -31.37 -7.99 -11.67
CA ARG A 226 -31.05 -9.43 -11.69
C ARG A 226 -29.94 -9.77 -12.68
N ALA A 227 -29.87 -9.11 -13.84
CA ALA A 227 -28.81 -9.33 -14.81
C ALA A 227 -27.43 -8.91 -14.26
N VAL A 228 -27.36 -7.76 -13.57
CA VAL A 228 -26.12 -7.32 -12.90
C VAL A 228 -25.72 -8.27 -11.78
N ALA A 229 -26.68 -8.71 -10.94
CA ALA A 229 -26.42 -9.67 -9.87
C ALA A 229 -25.92 -11.04 -10.36
N ALA A 230 -26.20 -11.39 -11.62
CA ALA A 230 -25.80 -12.64 -12.26
C ALA A 230 -24.52 -12.51 -13.12
N ALA A 231 -24.03 -11.29 -13.35
CA ALA A 231 -22.80 -11.07 -14.10
C ALA A 231 -21.61 -11.76 -13.40
N ARG A 232 -20.63 -12.22 -14.18
CA ARG A 232 -19.37 -12.81 -13.70
C ARG A 232 -18.30 -11.75 -13.55
N THR A 233 -18.24 -10.80 -14.49
CA THR A 233 -17.36 -9.65 -14.44
C THR A 233 -17.85 -8.65 -13.36
N PRO A 234 -16.96 -7.99 -12.61
CA PRO A 234 -17.34 -6.93 -11.67
C PRO A 234 -18.03 -5.75 -12.36
N VAL A 235 -19.10 -5.22 -11.77
CA VAL A 235 -19.88 -4.11 -12.32
C VAL A 235 -19.81 -2.87 -11.42
N VAL A 236 -19.44 -1.74 -12.01
CA VAL A 236 -19.41 -0.42 -11.37
C VAL A 236 -20.60 0.40 -11.84
N SER A 237 -21.37 0.93 -10.91
CA SER A 237 -22.46 1.86 -11.21
C SER A 237 -22.01 3.31 -11.06
N ALA A 238 -22.33 4.15 -12.05
CA ALA A 238 -22.00 5.58 -12.07
C ALA A 238 -23.19 6.43 -12.57
N ILE A 239 -24.39 6.15 -12.06
CA ILE A 239 -25.65 6.66 -12.63
C ILE A 239 -26.23 7.85 -11.83
N GLY A 240 -26.13 7.83 -10.50
CA GLY A 240 -26.91 8.73 -9.63
C GLY A 240 -26.10 9.51 -8.58
N HIS A 241 -26.65 10.65 -8.17
CA HIS A 241 -26.18 11.44 -7.02
C HIS A 241 -26.76 10.86 -5.70
N GLU A 242 -26.24 11.28 -4.55
CA GLU A 242 -26.58 10.68 -3.25
C GLU A 242 -28.09 10.66 -2.90
N ALA A 243 -28.88 11.60 -3.42
CA ALA A 243 -30.31 11.71 -3.12
C ALA A 243 -31.21 10.71 -3.89
N ASP A 244 -30.77 10.22 -5.06
CA ASP A 244 -31.61 9.46 -5.99
C ASP A 244 -30.90 8.16 -6.44
N ALA A 245 -30.62 7.26 -5.50
CA ALA A 245 -29.91 6.01 -5.79
C ALA A 245 -30.83 4.96 -6.46
N PRO A 246 -30.61 4.59 -7.73
CA PRO A 246 -31.37 3.52 -8.38
C PRO A 246 -31.06 2.16 -7.73
N LEU A 247 -31.94 1.17 -7.91
CA LEU A 247 -31.73 -0.17 -7.35
C LEU A 247 -30.46 -0.85 -7.90
N LEU A 248 -30.02 -0.49 -9.11
CA LEU A 248 -28.76 -0.96 -9.68
C LEU A 248 -27.54 -0.60 -8.81
N ASP A 249 -27.52 0.58 -8.18
CA ASP A 249 -26.41 1.01 -7.31
C ASP A 249 -26.22 0.08 -6.11
N LEU A 250 -27.31 -0.56 -5.65
CA LEU A 250 -27.28 -1.45 -4.50
C LEU A 250 -26.73 -2.83 -4.87
N VAL A 251 -27.00 -3.31 -6.08
CA VAL A 251 -26.48 -4.59 -6.59
C VAL A 251 -25.07 -4.48 -7.15
N ALA A 252 -24.70 -3.33 -7.72
CA ALA A 252 -23.37 -3.14 -8.27
C ALA A 252 -22.27 -3.46 -7.23
N ASP A 253 -21.18 -4.02 -7.73
CA ASP A 253 -20.02 -4.40 -6.91
C ASP A 253 -19.37 -3.16 -6.29
N LEU A 254 -19.32 -2.07 -7.07
CA LEU A 254 -18.96 -0.74 -6.60
C LEU A 254 -19.97 0.31 -7.08
N ARG A 255 -20.39 1.18 -6.17
CA ARG A 255 -21.12 2.40 -6.49
C ARG A 255 -20.15 3.57 -6.54
N SER A 256 -20.10 4.26 -7.67
CA SER A 256 -19.38 5.52 -7.83
C SER A 256 -20.35 6.69 -7.95
N ARG A 257 -19.91 7.87 -7.48
CA ARG A 257 -20.78 9.06 -7.34
C ARG A 257 -21.05 9.76 -8.67
N THR A 258 -20.09 9.68 -9.59
CA THR A 258 -20.13 10.37 -10.89
C THR A 258 -19.41 9.53 -11.94
N PRO A 259 -19.67 9.77 -13.24
CA PRO A 259 -18.91 9.14 -14.32
C PRO A 259 -17.40 9.32 -14.16
N THR A 260 -16.95 10.54 -13.82
CA THR A 260 -15.54 10.85 -13.57
C THR A 260 -14.96 10.06 -12.39
N HIS A 261 -15.71 9.92 -11.28
CA HIS A 261 -15.26 9.12 -10.14
C HIS A 261 -15.21 7.64 -10.48
N ALA A 262 -16.10 7.13 -11.34
CA ALA A 262 -16.07 5.74 -11.74
C ALA A 262 -14.75 5.38 -12.43
N ALA A 263 -14.21 6.28 -13.26
CA ALA A 263 -12.88 6.12 -13.83
C ALA A 263 -11.81 6.08 -12.72
N LYS A 264 -11.84 7.02 -11.77
CA LYS A 264 -10.87 7.09 -10.67
C LYS A 264 -10.90 5.87 -9.74
N ASP A 265 -12.08 5.34 -9.48
CA ASP A 265 -12.25 4.18 -8.60
C ASP A 265 -11.85 2.87 -9.31
N THR A 266 -11.92 2.86 -10.65
CA THR A 266 -11.64 1.66 -11.46
C THR A 266 -10.18 1.56 -11.88
N VAL A 267 -9.51 2.68 -12.17
CA VAL A 267 -8.09 2.70 -12.55
C VAL A 267 -7.21 3.42 -11.53
N PRO A 268 -6.03 2.85 -11.17
CA PRO A 268 -5.07 3.53 -10.32
C PRO A 268 -4.41 4.71 -11.03
N ASP A 269 -3.72 5.55 -10.26
CA ASP A 269 -2.93 6.65 -10.80
C ASP A 269 -1.50 6.20 -11.13
N VAL A 270 -1.11 6.32 -12.40
CA VAL A 270 0.26 5.96 -12.82
C VAL A 270 1.32 6.83 -12.14
N GLY A 271 1.01 8.09 -11.85
CA GLY A 271 1.93 9.01 -11.17
C GLY A 271 2.18 8.56 -9.73
N GLU A 272 1.12 8.35 -8.97
CA GLU A 272 1.21 7.91 -7.57
C GLU A 272 1.92 6.54 -7.46
N GLU A 273 1.60 5.59 -8.33
CA GLU A 273 2.25 4.28 -8.32
C GLU A 273 3.74 4.36 -8.68
N HIS A 274 4.12 5.23 -9.63
CA HIS A 274 5.52 5.46 -9.96
C HIS A 274 6.29 6.09 -8.80
N GLU A 275 5.71 7.09 -8.13
CA GLU A 275 6.28 7.70 -6.93
C GLU A 275 6.43 6.69 -5.79
N ARG A 276 5.43 5.83 -5.60
CA ARG A 276 5.48 4.77 -4.59
C ARG A 276 6.61 3.77 -4.85
N VAL A 277 6.77 3.32 -6.10
CA VAL A 277 7.89 2.45 -6.50
C VAL A 277 9.23 3.15 -6.27
N ARG A 278 9.34 4.43 -6.66
CA ARG A 278 10.55 5.23 -6.44
C ARG A 278 10.90 5.34 -4.96
N ALA A 279 9.94 5.68 -4.11
CA ALA A 279 10.12 5.81 -2.67
C ALA A 279 10.56 4.47 -2.03
N LEU A 280 9.95 3.36 -2.46
CA LEU A 280 10.35 2.01 -2.00
C LEU A 280 11.78 1.66 -2.41
N ARG A 281 12.18 2.00 -3.65
CA ARG A 281 13.54 1.80 -4.15
C ARG A 281 14.55 2.64 -3.38
N GLU A 282 14.27 3.92 -3.16
CA GLU A 282 15.14 4.83 -2.39
C GLU A 282 15.25 4.40 -0.93
N ARG A 283 14.17 3.90 -0.32
CA ARG A 283 14.22 3.32 1.03
C ARG A 283 15.07 2.06 1.06
N GLY A 284 14.90 1.16 0.08
CA GLY A 284 15.69 -0.07 -0.05
C GLY A 284 17.18 0.21 -0.16
N LEU A 285 17.57 1.16 -1.03
CA LEU A 285 18.96 1.57 -1.19
C LEU A 285 19.54 2.14 0.12
N ARG A 286 18.82 3.03 0.80
CA ARG A 286 19.28 3.59 2.09
C ARG A 286 19.51 2.53 3.16
N VAL A 287 18.62 1.54 3.26
CA VAL A 287 18.78 0.44 4.22
C VAL A 287 20.00 -0.41 3.89
N MET A 288 20.21 -0.70 2.60
CA MET A 288 21.38 -1.48 2.15
C MET A 288 22.69 -0.73 2.37
N SER A 289 22.77 0.55 1.97
CA SER A 289 23.96 1.39 2.20
C SER A 289 24.26 1.51 3.69
N GLY A 290 23.26 1.81 4.52
CA GLY A 290 23.45 1.91 5.96
C GLY A 290 23.86 0.59 6.64
N ARG A 291 23.47 -0.56 6.07
CA ARG A 291 23.97 -1.88 6.51
C ARG A 291 25.43 -2.07 6.12
N LEU A 292 25.80 -1.81 4.87
CA LEU A 292 27.18 -1.93 4.39
C LEU A 292 28.13 -1.03 5.19
N GLU A 293 27.78 0.25 5.36
CA GLU A 293 28.59 1.19 6.15
C GLU A 293 28.76 0.73 7.61
N ARG A 294 27.75 0.07 8.19
CA ARG A 294 27.82 -0.46 9.55
C ARG A 294 28.76 -1.66 9.63
N GLU A 295 28.65 -2.59 8.69
CA GLU A 295 29.54 -3.76 8.63
C GLU A 295 30.98 -3.33 8.34
N GLU A 296 31.20 -2.37 7.43
CA GLU A 296 32.51 -1.80 7.14
C GLU A 296 33.12 -1.13 8.38
N ARG A 297 32.34 -0.32 9.11
CA ARG A 297 32.78 0.28 10.38
C ARG A 297 33.05 -0.76 11.46
N GLY A 298 32.22 -1.79 11.56
CA GLY A 298 32.42 -2.89 12.51
C GLY A 298 33.70 -3.66 12.21
N LEU A 299 33.97 -3.95 10.94
CA LEU A 299 35.20 -4.59 10.51
C LEU A 299 36.42 -3.69 10.79
N ALA A 300 36.33 -2.40 10.46
CA ALA A 300 37.40 -1.44 10.74
C ALA A 300 37.69 -1.32 12.25
N ASP A 301 36.66 -1.31 13.11
CA ASP A 301 36.83 -1.31 14.57
C ASP A 301 37.60 -2.54 15.03
N VAL A 302 37.15 -3.74 14.62
CA VAL A 302 37.79 -5.02 15.00
C VAL A 302 39.24 -5.07 14.53
N MET A 303 39.50 -4.65 13.29
CA MET A 303 40.85 -4.60 12.72
C MET A 303 41.75 -3.56 13.39
N SER A 304 41.18 -2.48 13.91
CA SER A 304 41.94 -1.42 14.61
C SER A 304 42.34 -1.81 16.03
N ARG A 305 41.78 -2.88 16.60
CA ARG A 305 42.11 -3.32 17.97
C ARG A 305 43.59 -3.73 18.02
N PRO A 306 44.33 -3.38 19.09
CA PRO A 306 45.77 -3.67 19.19
C PRO A 306 46.12 -5.14 18.93
N ALA A 307 45.29 -6.08 19.40
CA ALA A 307 45.49 -7.52 19.18
C ALA A 307 45.39 -7.97 17.71
N MET A 308 44.69 -7.21 16.85
CA MET A 308 44.53 -7.49 15.42
C MET A 308 45.44 -6.61 14.56
N ALA A 309 45.63 -5.34 14.94
CA ALA A 309 46.47 -4.37 14.24
C ALA A 309 47.98 -4.66 14.39
N ASP A 310 48.39 -5.06 15.59
CA ASP A 310 49.75 -5.52 15.87
C ASP A 310 49.72 -6.68 16.88
N PRO A 311 49.48 -7.92 16.40
CA PRO A 311 49.43 -9.10 17.25
C PRO A 311 50.73 -9.35 18.02
N HIS A 312 51.86 -8.80 17.54
CA HIS A 312 53.17 -8.99 18.13
C HIS A 312 53.48 -7.97 19.22
N ALA A 313 52.77 -6.84 19.33
CA ALA A 313 53.01 -5.82 20.34
C ALA A 313 53.04 -6.38 21.77
N MET A 314 52.14 -7.33 22.09
CA MET A 314 52.12 -7.99 23.41
C MET A 314 53.35 -8.86 23.66
N VAL A 315 53.91 -9.48 22.61
CA VAL A 315 55.11 -10.30 22.70
C VAL A 315 56.35 -9.41 22.76
N GLY A 316 56.45 -8.39 21.90
CA GLY A 316 57.56 -7.43 21.88
C GLY A 316 57.73 -6.73 23.22
N SER A 317 56.64 -6.26 23.86
CA SER A 317 56.72 -5.67 25.20
C SER A 317 57.28 -6.64 26.25
N ARG A 318 57.04 -7.95 26.12
CA ARG A 318 57.58 -8.97 27.03
C ARG A 318 59.02 -9.32 26.70
N GLU A 319 59.38 -9.35 25.42
CA GLU A 319 60.76 -9.51 24.97
C GLU A 319 61.63 -8.36 25.50
N ASP A 320 61.16 -7.12 25.39
CA ASP A 320 61.84 -5.93 25.93
C ASP A 320 61.99 -5.98 27.46
N GLU A 321 60.94 -6.42 28.18
CA GLU A 321 60.98 -6.58 29.63
C GLU A 321 62.01 -7.64 30.04
N VAL A 322 62.02 -8.80 29.37
CA VAL A 322 62.99 -9.87 29.61
C VAL A 322 64.41 -9.39 29.31
N ALA A 323 64.61 -8.69 28.20
CA ALA A 323 65.91 -8.13 27.84
C ALA A 323 66.42 -7.14 28.91
N ALA A 324 65.56 -6.24 29.39
CA ALA A 324 65.90 -5.28 30.44
C ALA A 324 66.20 -5.96 31.78
N LEU A 325 65.46 -7.00 32.15
CA LEU A 325 65.71 -7.79 33.36
C LEU A 325 67.02 -8.56 33.28
N LEU A 326 67.33 -9.16 32.12
CA LEU A 326 68.60 -9.85 31.88
C LEU A 326 69.80 -8.89 31.97
N ASP A 327 69.69 -7.73 31.33
CA ASP A 327 70.73 -6.69 31.37
C ASP A 327 70.96 -6.18 32.81
N ARG A 328 69.88 -5.93 33.55
CA ARG A 328 69.96 -5.57 34.98
C ARG A 328 70.59 -6.67 35.82
N SER A 329 70.20 -7.93 35.60
CA SER A 329 70.76 -9.08 36.34
C SER A 329 72.26 -9.21 36.12
N ARG A 330 72.71 -9.10 34.87
CA ARG A 330 74.13 -9.11 34.50
C ARG A 330 74.90 -7.99 35.18
N ARG A 331 74.44 -6.73 35.06
CA ARG A 331 75.09 -5.58 35.72
C ARG A 331 75.19 -5.75 37.24
N CYS A 332 74.12 -6.22 37.89
CA CYS A 332 74.14 -6.45 39.33
C CYS A 332 75.12 -7.56 39.73
N LEU A 333 75.21 -8.64 38.93
CA LEU A 333 76.16 -9.72 39.16
C LEU A 333 77.60 -9.23 38.97
N ASP A 334 77.88 -8.53 37.87
CA ASP A 334 79.21 -7.99 37.57
C ASP A 334 79.68 -7.04 38.67
N HIS A 335 78.80 -6.14 39.15
CA HIS A 335 79.12 -5.24 40.25
C HIS A 335 79.41 -5.99 41.56
N ARG A 336 78.68 -7.08 41.85
CA ARG A 336 78.94 -7.91 43.03
C ARG A 336 80.27 -8.67 42.93
N LEU A 337 80.59 -9.20 41.75
CA LEU A 337 81.84 -9.90 41.50
C LEU A 337 83.03 -8.94 41.61
N ALA A 338 82.96 -7.77 40.96
CA ALA A 338 84.01 -6.75 41.06
C ALA A 338 84.25 -6.31 42.51
N ARG A 339 83.17 -6.09 43.29
CA ARG A 339 83.30 -5.75 44.71
C ARG A 339 83.93 -6.87 45.53
N ALA A 340 83.58 -8.13 45.26
CA ALA A 340 84.17 -9.28 45.94
C ALA A 340 85.66 -9.44 45.59
N GLU A 341 86.04 -9.19 44.33
CA GLU A 341 87.43 -9.16 43.88
C GLU A 341 88.22 -8.06 44.58
N ASP A 342 87.67 -6.84 44.68
CA ASP A 342 88.27 -5.72 45.39
C ASP A 342 88.44 -6.01 46.89
N GLU A 343 87.41 -6.57 47.55
CA GLU A 343 87.45 -6.97 48.96
C GLU A 343 88.50 -8.07 49.21
N LEU A 344 88.62 -9.03 48.28
CA LEU A 344 89.65 -10.07 48.33
C LEU A 344 91.05 -9.49 48.14
N ALA A 345 91.24 -8.61 47.16
CA ALA A 345 92.51 -7.93 46.90
C ALA A 345 92.95 -7.09 48.11
N HIS A 346 92.01 -6.34 48.71
CA HIS A 346 92.28 -5.52 49.88
C HIS A 346 92.61 -6.37 51.11
N THR A 347 91.84 -7.42 51.37
CA THR A 347 92.11 -8.37 52.46
C THR A 347 93.48 -9.03 52.28
N ARG A 348 93.83 -9.47 51.07
CA ARG A 348 95.15 -10.02 50.75
C ARG A 348 96.26 -8.99 51.03
N ALA A 349 96.09 -7.75 50.58
CA ALA A 349 97.07 -6.69 50.84
C ALA A 349 97.26 -6.42 52.33
N ARG A 350 96.18 -6.44 53.13
CA ARG A 350 96.24 -6.31 54.60
C ARG A 350 97.00 -7.46 55.25
N VAL A 351 96.74 -8.71 54.84
CA VAL A 351 97.45 -9.89 55.35
C VAL A 351 98.94 -9.81 55.02
N VAL A 352 99.30 -9.37 53.80
CA VAL A 352 100.70 -9.18 53.41
C VAL A 352 101.35 -8.05 54.21
N ALA A 353 100.68 -6.91 54.39
CA ALA A 353 101.22 -5.77 55.13
C ALA A 353 101.43 -6.05 56.62
N LEU A 354 100.57 -6.89 57.22
CA LEU A 354 100.70 -7.32 58.63
C LEU A 354 101.62 -8.53 58.80
N SER A 355 102.14 -9.10 57.71
CA SER A 355 103.05 -10.24 57.78
C SER A 355 104.43 -9.79 58.29
N PRO A 356 104.96 -10.42 59.36
CA PRO A 356 106.33 -10.18 59.82
C PRO A 356 107.37 -10.30 58.71
N ALA A 357 107.13 -11.21 57.74
CA ALA A 357 108.01 -11.39 56.59
C ALA A 357 108.08 -10.17 55.68
N ALA A 358 106.97 -9.42 55.50
CA ALA A 358 106.99 -8.19 54.70
C ALA A 358 107.79 -7.08 55.38
N THR A 359 107.74 -6.99 56.71
CA THR A 359 108.57 -6.06 57.50
C THR A 359 110.05 -6.44 57.41
N LEU A 360 110.39 -7.73 57.51
CA LEU A 360 111.76 -8.21 57.34
C LEU A 360 112.30 -7.94 55.91
N ASN A 361 111.49 -8.15 54.87
CA ASN A 361 111.84 -7.85 53.47
C ASN A 361 112.10 -6.36 53.19
N ARG A 362 111.59 -5.45 54.04
CA ARG A 362 111.88 -4.01 53.95
C ARG A 362 113.23 -3.62 54.56
N GLY A 363 114.00 -4.59 55.07
CA GLY A 363 115.34 -4.37 55.64
C GLY A 363 115.36 -4.19 57.16
N TYR A 364 114.24 -4.42 57.85
CA TYR A 364 114.22 -4.48 59.30
C TYR A 364 114.67 -5.86 59.79
N ALA A 365 115.26 -5.91 60.98
CA ALA A 365 115.62 -7.14 61.66
C ALA A 365 114.81 -7.30 62.95
N VAL A 366 114.43 -8.53 63.29
CA VAL A 366 113.91 -8.87 64.62
C VAL A 366 115.08 -9.36 65.46
N LEU A 367 115.37 -8.64 66.54
CA LEU A 367 116.42 -9.02 67.48
C LEU A 367 115.89 -10.06 68.46
N GLN A 368 116.62 -11.15 68.63
CA GLN A 368 116.26 -12.25 69.53
C GLN A 368 117.44 -12.60 70.44
N ARG A 369 117.15 -13.02 71.67
CA ARG A 369 118.14 -13.61 72.58
C ARG A 369 118.42 -15.06 72.20
N ALA A 370 119.39 -15.69 72.87
CA ALA A 370 119.77 -17.09 72.64
C ALA A 370 118.62 -18.09 72.87
N ASP A 371 117.62 -17.74 73.69
CA ASP A 371 116.42 -18.53 73.97
C ASP A 371 115.26 -18.30 72.98
N GLY A 372 115.44 -17.39 72.01
CA GLY A 372 114.44 -17.04 71.00
C GLY A 372 113.48 -15.91 71.38
N ALA A 373 113.58 -15.35 72.60
CA ALA A 373 112.78 -14.22 73.03
C ALA A 373 113.12 -12.96 72.22
N VAL A 374 112.11 -12.23 71.73
CA VAL A 374 112.29 -10.99 70.95
C VAL A 374 112.63 -9.84 71.89
N VAL A 375 113.73 -9.14 71.61
CA VAL A 375 114.13 -7.92 72.30
C VAL A 375 113.27 -6.77 71.79
N ARG A 376 112.57 -6.08 72.68
CA ARG A 376 111.65 -4.97 72.32
C ARG A 376 112.11 -3.62 72.83
N ASP A 377 112.90 -3.61 73.89
CA ASP A 377 113.44 -2.40 74.50
C ASP A 377 114.97 -2.53 74.61
N ALA A 378 115.69 -1.43 74.37
CA ALA A 378 117.15 -1.42 74.47
C ALA A 378 117.63 -1.68 75.91
N ALA A 379 116.84 -1.33 76.93
CA ALA A 379 117.17 -1.56 78.34
C ALA A 379 117.13 -3.04 78.74
N GLU A 380 116.56 -3.91 77.90
CA GLU A 380 116.48 -5.33 78.16
C GLU A 380 117.80 -6.07 77.89
N VAL A 381 118.81 -5.45 77.28
CA VAL A 381 120.03 -6.16 76.88
C VAL A 381 121.25 -5.58 77.58
N ALA A 382 122.11 -6.46 78.11
CA ALA A 382 123.35 -6.07 78.74
C ALA A 382 124.50 -5.90 77.73
N GLU A 383 125.46 -5.03 78.03
CA GLU A 383 126.66 -4.87 77.22
C GLU A 383 127.45 -6.18 77.13
N GLY A 384 127.84 -6.56 75.90
CA GLY A 384 128.49 -7.83 75.59
C GLY A 384 127.55 -9.03 75.43
N GLU A 385 126.24 -8.88 75.62
CA GLU A 385 125.29 -9.98 75.45
C GLU A 385 125.15 -10.39 73.96
N PRO A 386 125.31 -11.67 73.61
CA PRO A 386 125.14 -12.13 72.24
C PRO A 386 123.66 -12.22 71.86
N LEU A 387 123.28 -11.46 70.85
CA LEU A 387 121.95 -11.48 70.25
C LEU A 387 121.99 -12.10 68.86
N ARG A 388 120.82 -12.46 68.33
CA ARG A 388 120.62 -12.89 66.95
C ARG A 388 119.71 -11.89 66.24
N ALA A 389 120.15 -11.40 65.10
CA ALA A 389 119.32 -10.60 64.20
C ALA A 389 118.74 -11.51 63.12
N ARG A 390 117.42 -11.67 63.14
CA ARG A 390 116.69 -12.36 62.06
C ARG A 390 116.25 -11.34 61.02
N VAL A 391 116.65 -11.56 59.77
CA VAL A 391 116.32 -10.70 58.61
C VAL A 391 115.42 -11.45 57.62
N ALA A 392 115.12 -10.84 56.48
CA ALA A 392 114.29 -11.41 55.41
C ALA A 392 114.66 -12.86 55.06
N GLU A 393 115.95 -13.10 54.86
CA GLU A 393 116.52 -14.41 54.57
C GLU A 393 117.69 -14.68 55.53
N GLY A 394 117.51 -15.65 56.42
CA GLY A 394 118.53 -16.08 57.37
C GLY A 394 118.63 -15.26 58.65
N GLU A 395 119.65 -15.60 59.44
CA GLU A 395 119.91 -15.04 60.76
C GLU A 395 121.42 -14.91 60.96
N PHE A 396 121.86 -13.89 61.70
CA PHE A 396 123.28 -13.72 62.06
C PHE A 396 123.43 -13.19 63.49
N GLY A 397 124.59 -13.45 64.09
CA GLY A 397 124.92 -13.00 65.44
C GLY A 397 125.27 -11.52 65.48
N VAL A 398 124.79 -10.81 66.50
CA VAL A 398 125.13 -9.41 66.79
C VAL A 398 125.48 -9.28 68.26
N ALA A 399 126.45 -8.41 68.59
CA ALA A 399 126.89 -8.16 69.96
C ALA A 399 126.56 -6.72 70.36
N VAL A 400 126.09 -6.52 71.59
CA VAL A 400 125.75 -5.19 72.11
C VAL A 400 127.01 -4.50 72.63
N THR A 401 127.35 -3.33 72.08
CA THR A 401 128.56 -2.57 72.43
C THR A 401 128.29 -1.38 73.38
N GLY A 402 127.15 -1.39 74.08
CA GLY A 402 126.67 -0.34 74.99
C GLY A 402 125.42 0.39 74.47
N PRO A 403 124.63 1.06 75.34
CA PRO A 403 123.49 1.86 74.92
C PRO A 403 123.96 3.09 74.11
N ALA A 404 123.18 3.47 73.10
CA ALA A 404 123.43 4.66 72.28
C ALA A 404 123.10 5.96 73.02
#